data_AF-A0A8T1QEK5-F1
#
_entry.id   AF-A0A8T1QEK5-F1
#
_cell.length_a   1.000
_cell.length_b   1.000
_cell.length_c   1.000
_cell.angle_alpha   90.00
_cell.angle_beta   90.00
_cell.angle_gamma   90.00
#
_symmetry.space_group_name_H-M   'P 1'
#
loop_
_entity.id
_entity.type
_entity.pdbx_description
1 polymer ?
#
loop_
_entity_poly.entity_id
_entity_poly.type
_entity_poly.pdbx_seq_one_letter_code
_entity_poly.pdbx_strand_id
1 'polypeptide(L)'
;MEALLYQFNLLSGQSLQDKNFDPSTIEDPIRLFEIEAYRSWAAMELEEQKEVEEAETAVQRTEDYIDSVMESAMDEFRLFEEELERISMGELKNLVNTAESARNMGNLMEKAASVASTRYLEAALNCATASMKSAWKGLSSKKVHPS
;
A
#
# COMPACT_ATOMS: atom_id res chain seq x y z
N MET A 1 -52.41 26.24 -3.98
CA MET A 1 -51.86 27.62 -4.01
C MET A 1 -52.27 28.48 -5.22
N GLU A 2 -51.94 28.12 -6.47
CA GLU A 2 -52.06 29.02 -7.64
C GLU A 2 -53.49 29.50 -7.92
N ALA A 3 -54.48 28.62 -7.77
CA ALA A 3 -55.89 28.99 -7.93
C ALA A 3 -56.34 30.05 -6.92
N LEU A 4 -55.83 30.00 -5.68
CA LEU A 4 -56.12 30.99 -4.64
C LEU A 4 -55.47 32.34 -4.97
N LEU A 5 -54.24 32.33 -5.48
CA LEU A 5 -53.57 33.55 -5.95
C LEU A 5 -54.31 34.20 -7.11
N TYR A 6 -54.78 33.41 -8.08
CA TYR A 6 -55.57 33.90 -9.19
C TYR A 6 -56.88 34.53 -8.72
N GLN A 7 -57.60 33.86 -7.81
CA GLN A 7 -58.87 34.35 -7.27
C GLN A 7 -58.68 35.63 -6.44
N PHE A 8 -57.64 35.68 -5.61
CA PHE A 8 -57.28 36.88 -4.85
C PHE A 8 -56.95 38.06 -5.76
N ASN A 9 -56.20 37.83 -6.84
CA ASN A 9 -55.81 38.87 -7.79
C ASN A 9 -57.03 39.40 -8.58
N LEU A 10 -57.95 38.51 -8.96
CA LEU A 10 -59.22 38.88 -9.60
C LEU A 10 -60.08 39.77 -8.69
N LEU A 11 -60.29 39.36 -7.44
CA LEU A 11 -61.09 40.09 -6.46
C LEU A 11 -60.43 41.44 -6.10
N SER A 12 -59.10 41.48 -5.99
CA SER A 12 -58.35 42.71 -5.78
C SER A 12 -58.45 43.67 -6.98
N GLY A 13 -58.50 43.16 -8.20
CA GLY A 13 -58.76 43.97 -9.40
C GLY A 13 -60.19 44.54 -9.43
N GLN A 14 -61.18 43.75 -9.01
CA GLN A 14 -62.58 44.17 -8.94
C GLN A 14 -62.81 45.24 -7.87
N SER A 15 -62.19 45.15 -6.70
CA SER A 15 -62.33 46.13 -5.62
C SER A 15 -61.82 47.53 -6.00
N LEU A 16 -60.91 47.63 -6.99
CA LEU A 16 -60.40 48.90 -7.52
C LEU A 16 -61.36 49.56 -8.52
N GLN A 17 -62.22 48.78 -9.18
CA GLN A 17 -63.10 49.28 -10.26
C GLN A 17 -64.56 49.41 -9.85
N ASP A 18 -65.05 48.54 -8.95
CA ASP A 18 -66.43 48.54 -8.49
C ASP A 18 -66.60 49.23 -7.13
N LYS A 19 -67.39 50.31 -7.09
CA LYS A 19 -67.68 51.07 -5.87
C LYS A 19 -68.63 50.37 -4.90
N ASN A 20 -69.35 49.34 -5.36
CA ASN A 20 -70.26 48.54 -4.54
C ASN A 20 -69.64 47.19 -4.14
N PHE A 21 -68.33 47.01 -4.35
CA PHE A 21 -67.62 45.80 -3.97
C PHE A 21 -67.76 45.51 -2.47
N ASP A 22 -68.10 44.27 -2.14
CA ASP A 22 -68.19 43.80 -0.75
C ASP A 22 -66.81 43.28 -0.29
N PRO A 23 -66.11 43.98 0.62
CA PRO A 23 -64.77 43.58 1.08
C PRO A 23 -64.74 42.22 1.78
N SER A 24 -65.87 41.75 2.33
CA SER A 24 -65.93 40.46 3.01
C SER A 24 -65.63 39.28 2.08
N THR A 25 -65.84 39.45 0.76
CA THR A 25 -65.53 38.43 -0.25
C THR A 25 -64.03 38.11 -0.39
N ILE A 26 -63.15 38.96 0.15
CA ILE A 26 -61.69 38.75 0.17
C ILE A 26 -61.27 37.88 1.38
N GLU A 27 -62.04 37.87 2.47
CA GLU A 27 -61.66 37.13 3.68
C GLU A 27 -61.57 35.62 3.46
N ASP A 28 -62.52 35.04 2.71
CA ASP A 28 -62.55 33.60 2.44
C ASP A 28 -61.30 33.13 1.67
N PRO A 29 -60.89 33.75 0.55
CA PRO A 29 -59.62 33.48 -0.09
C PRO A 29 -58.40 33.62 0.83
N ILE A 30 -58.37 34.62 1.70
CA ILE A 30 -57.26 34.82 2.66
C ILE A 30 -57.19 33.67 3.66
N ARG A 31 -58.32 33.25 4.23
CA ARG A 31 -58.36 32.12 5.17
C ARG A 31 -57.94 30.81 4.50
N LEU A 32 -58.38 30.57 3.27
CA LEU A 32 -57.95 29.41 2.49
C LEU A 32 -56.45 29.46 2.18
N PHE A 33 -55.91 30.64 1.89
CA PHE A 33 -54.48 30.84 1.66
C PHE A 33 -53.65 30.52 2.89
N GLU A 34 -54.08 30.98 4.07
CA GLU A 34 -53.43 30.67 5.34
C GLU A 34 -53.41 29.16 5.61
N ILE A 35 -54.55 28.48 5.45
CA ILE A 35 -54.65 27.02 5.64
C ILE A 35 -53.74 26.28 4.66
N GLU A 36 -53.77 26.66 3.38
CA GLU A 36 -52.94 26.06 2.34
C GLU A 36 -51.45 26.29 2.62
N ALA A 37 -51.06 27.50 3.03
CA ALA A 37 -49.67 27.84 3.38
C ALA A 37 -49.16 26.96 4.53
N TYR A 38 -49.94 26.83 5.62
CA TYR A 38 -49.57 25.95 6.73
C TYR A 38 -49.48 24.49 6.30
N ARG A 39 -50.40 24.01 5.46
CA ARG A 39 -50.35 22.64 4.94
C ARG A 39 -49.13 22.40 4.08
N SER A 40 -48.81 23.32 3.17
CA SER A 40 -47.62 23.23 2.32
C SER A 40 -46.35 23.26 3.15
N TRP A 41 -46.27 24.11 4.17
CA TRP A 41 -45.10 24.16 5.05
C TRP A 41 -44.95 22.87 5.87
N ALA A 42 -46.03 22.38 6.48
CA ALA A 42 -46.02 21.12 7.22
C ALA A 42 -45.66 19.91 6.33
N ALA A 43 -46.13 19.89 5.07
CA ALA A 43 -45.78 18.85 4.12
C ALA A 43 -44.29 18.91 3.74
N MET A 44 -43.76 20.11 3.48
CA MET A 44 -42.36 20.33 3.16
C MET A 44 -41.45 19.91 4.32
N GLU A 45 -41.79 20.27 5.56
CA GLU A 45 -40.98 19.91 6.73
C GLU A 45 -41.00 18.40 7.02
N LEU A 46 -42.12 17.72 6.75
CA LEU A 46 -42.19 16.27 6.84
C LEU A 46 -41.33 15.59 5.76
N GLU A 47 -41.32 16.12 4.53
CA GLU A 47 -40.49 15.63 3.44
C GLU A 47 -39.01 15.83 3.76
N GLU A 48 -38.63 17.02 4.23
CA GLU A 48 -37.26 17.33 4.66
C GLU A 48 -36.79 16.39 5.78
N GLN A 49 -37.60 16.17 6.83
CA GLN A 49 -37.26 15.24 7.90
C GLN A 49 -37.01 13.82 7.39
N LYS A 50 -37.82 13.36 6.44
CA LYS A 50 -37.66 12.06 5.81
C LYS A 50 -36.39 12.00 4.97
N GLU A 51 -36.09 13.02 4.18
CA GLU A 51 -34.86 13.10 3.38
C GLU A 51 -33.62 13.09 4.28
N VAL A 52 -33.64 13.80 5.40
CA VAL A 52 -32.56 13.81 6.39
C VAL A 52 -32.37 12.41 7.00
N GLU A 53 -33.44 11.77 7.45
CA GLU A 53 -33.36 10.41 8.03
C GLU A 53 -32.82 9.39 7.02
N GLU A 54 -33.26 9.47 5.75
CA GLU A 54 -32.75 8.62 4.68
C GLU A 54 -31.27 8.88 4.38
N ALA A 55 -30.85 10.15 4.38
CA ALA A 55 -29.45 10.55 4.18
C ALA A 55 -28.55 10.08 5.33
N GLU A 56 -28.96 10.28 6.59
CA GLU A 56 -28.23 9.83 7.77
C GLU A 56 -28.08 8.30 7.77
N THR A 57 -29.15 7.58 7.45
CA THR A 57 -29.12 6.12 7.33
C THR A 57 -28.17 5.66 6.22
N ALA A 58 -28.14 6.35 5.09
CA ALA A 58 -27.24 6.03 3.99
C ALA A 58 -25.76 6.29 4.36
N VAL A 59 -25.49 7.38 5.07
CA VAL A 59 -24.15 7.69 5.60
C VAL A 59 -23.72 6.60 6.57
N GLN A 60 -24.54 6.25 7.56
CA GLN A 60 -24.21 5.22 8.55
C GLN A 60 -23.89 3.88 7.89
N ARG A 61 -24.72 3.44 6.93
CA ARG A 61 -24.45 2.19 6.18
C ARG A 61 -23.14 2.24 5.41
N THR A 62 -22.78 3.42 4.89
CA THR A 62 -21.53 3.62 4.16
C THR A 62 -20.33 3.56 5.10
N GLU A 63 -20.45 4.18 6.27
CA GLU A 63 -19.43 4.13 7.33
C GLU A 63 -19.22 2.68 7.81
N ASP A 64 -20.29 1.96 8.15
CA ASP A 64 -20.22 0.56 8.58
C ASP A 64 -19.55 -0.32 7.52
N TYR A 65 -19.86 -0.08 6.24
CA TYR A 65 -19.23 -0.81 5.13
C TYR A 65 -17.74 -0.47 5.01
N ILE A 66 -17.37 0.81 5.06
CA ILE A 66 -15.97 1.24 4.99
C ILE A 66 -15.18 0.64 6.14
N ASP A 67 -15.70 0.69 7.36
CA ASP A 67 -15.05 0.12 8.55
C ASP A 67 -14.82 -1.38 8.36
N SER A 68 -15.81 -2.12 7.86
CA SER A 68 -15.67 -3.56 7.58
C SER A 68 -14.58 -3.88 6.54
N VAL A 69 -14.50 -3.08 5.47
CA VAL A 69 -13.50 -3.26 4.41
C VAL A 69 -12.12 -2.89 4.92
N MET A 70 -12.02 -1.82 5.71
CA MET A 70 -10.76 -1.38 6.31
C MET A 70 -10.23 -2.41 7.32
N GLU A 71 -11.08 -2.94 8.19
CA GLU A 71 -10.71 -3.99 9.16
C GLU A 71 -10.19 -5.23 8.42
N SER A 72 -10.93 -5.71 7.41
CA SER A 72 -10.50 -6.84 6.58
C SER A 72 -9.16 -6.58 5.89
N ALA A 73 -8.97 -5.38 5.33
CA ALA A 73 -7.73 -5.02 4.66
C ALA A 73 -6.55 -4.97 5.65
N MET A 74 -6.76 -4.43 6.85
CA MET A 74 -5.72 -4.38 7.90
C MET A 74 -5.33 -5.78 8.37
N ASP A 75 -6.30 -6.70 8.48
CA ASP A 75 -6.03 -8.10 8.79
C ASP A 75 -5.22 -8.79 7.70
N GLU A 76 -5.55 -8.57 6.43
CA GLU A 76 -4.76 -9.07 5.30
C GLU A 76 -3.34 -8.50 5.30
N PHE A 77 -3.17 -7.20 5.58
CA PHE A 77 -1.85 -6.57 5.67
C PHE A 77 -1.02 -7.17 6.78
N ARG A 78 -1.60 -7.43 7.96
CA ARG A 78 -0.90 -8.08 9.06
C ARG A 78 -0.41 -9.48 8.68
N LEU A 79 -1.26 -10.29 8.06
CA LEU A 79 -0.88 -11.62 7.58
C LEU A 79 0.22 -11.55 6.52
N PHE A 80 0.13 -10.56 5.62
CA PHE A 80 1.15 -10.33 4.60
C PHE A 80 2.51 -9.96 5.21
N GLU A 81 2.53 -9.07 6.20
CA GLU A 81 3.76 -8.68 6.90
C GLU A 81 4.42 -9.86 7.62
N GLU A 82 3.63 -10.66 8.35
CA GLU A 82 4.12 -11.86 9.04
C GLU A 82 4.73 -12.87 8.05
N GLU A 83 4.05 -13.10 6.92
CA GLU A 83 4.53 -14.03 5.89
C GLU A 83 5.78 -13.49 5.19
N LEU A 84 5.83 -12.19 4.91
CA LEU A 84 7.00 -11.53 4.33
C LEU A 84 8.21 -11.63 5.25
N GLU A 85 8.03 -11.39 6.55
CA GLU A 85 9.09 -11.52 7.54
C GLU A 85 9.60 -12.96 7.62
N ARG A 86 8.69 -13.93 7.64
CA ARG A 86 9.03 -15.37 7.66
C ARG A 86 9.85 -15.77 6.45
N ILE A 87 9.46 -15.35 5.25
CA ILE A 87 10.18 -15.63 4.01
C ILE A 87 11.54 -14.95 4.04
N SER A 88 11.60 -13.66 4.35
CA SER A 88 12.83 -12.86 4.42
C SER A 88 13.86 -13.46 5.37
N MET A 89 13.45 -13.85 6.58
CA MET A 89 14.33 -14.53 7.53
C MET A 89 14.83 -15.89 7.01
N GLY A 90 13.97 -16.65 6.33
CA GLY A 90 14.33 -17.91 5.69
C GLY A 90 15.39 -17.72 4.59
N GLU A 91 15.18 -16.74 3.71
CA GLU A 91 16.11 -16.38 2.65
C GLU A 91 17.46 -15.88 3.21
N LEU A 92 17.43 -15.00 4.21
CA LEU A 92 18.64 -14.51 4.87
C LEU A 92 19.43 -15.66 5.50
N LYS A 93 18.76 -16.58 6.21
CA LYS A 93 19.41 -17.75 6.80
C LYS A 93 20.05 -18.64 5.75
N ASN A 94 19.36 -18.88 4.63
CA ASN A 94 19.92 -19.65 3.51
C ASN A 94 21.14 -18.97 2.89
N LEU A 95 21.10 -17.65 2.73
CA LEU A 95 22.21 -16.86 2.21
C LEU A 95 23.43 -16.94 3.13
N VAL A 96 23.24 -16.76 4.45
CA VAL A 96 24.30 -16.88 5.45
C VAL A 96 24.93 -18.27 5.42
N ASN A 97 24.11 -19.33 5.43
CA ASN A 97 24.63 -20.71 5.36
C ASN A 97 25.44 -20.97 4.09
N THR A 98 25.00 -20.43 2.96
CA THR A 98 25.69 -20.55 1.67
C THR A 98 27.02 -19.80 1.70
N ALA A 99 27.05 -18.59 2.25
CA ALA A 99 28.25 -17.78 2.40
C ALA A 99 29.26 -18.44 3.35
N GLU A 100 28.81 -18.99 4.48
CA GLU A 100 29.66 -19.75 5.40
C GLU A 100 30.25 -20.99 4.75
N SER A 101 29.44 -21.74 4.00
CA SER A 101 29.89 -22.92 3.26
C SER A 101 30.96 -22.56 2.22
N ALA A 102 30.74 -21.47 1.46
CA ALA A 102 31.71 -20.96 0.50
C ALA A 102 33.01 -20.49 1.19
N ARG A 103 32.91 -19.80 2.32
CA ARG A 103 34.08 -19.36 3.11
C ARG A 103 34.87 -20.55 3.63
N ASN A 104 34.20 -21.56 4.18
CA ASN A 104 34.85 -22.77 4.67
C ASN A 104 35.56 -23.53 3.54
N MET A 105 34.91 -23.64 2.38
CA MET A 105 35.51 -24.24 1.19
C MET A 105 36.73 -23.45 0.70
N GLY A 106 36.63 -22.12 0.64
CA GLY A 106 37.74 -21.23 0.30
C GLY A 106 38.95 -21.44 1.23
N ASN A 107 38.73 -21.46 2.54
CA ASN A 107 39.79 -21.71 3.53
C ASN A 107 40.44 -23.10 3.37
N LEU A 108 39.66 -24.13 3.04
CA LEU A 108 40.20 -25.47 2.77
C LEU A 108 41.04 -25.51 1.49
N MET A 109 40.56 -24.87 0.42
CA MET A 109 41.30 -24.75 -0.83
C MET A 109 42.61 -23.97 -0.66
N GLU A 110 42.58 -22.87 0.09
CA GLU A 110 43.78 -22.08 0.42
C GLU A 110 44.83 -22.93 1.15
N LYS A 111 44.43 -23.69 2.17
CA LYS A 111 45.33 -24.61 2.88
C LYS A 111 45.92 -25.68 1.96
N ALA A 112 45.07 -26.29 1.12
CA ALA A 112 45.52 -27.31 0.18
C ALA A 112 46.51 -26.74 -0.85
N ALA A 113 46.22 -25.56 -1.40
CA ALA A 113 47.09 -24.85 -2.33
C ALA A 113 48.43 -24.46 -1.67
N SER A 114 48.42 -24.01 -0.41
CA SER A 114 49.62 -23.71 0.35
C SER A 114 50.49 -24.96 0.55
N VAL A 115 49.90 -26.09 0.96
CA VAL A 115 50.65 -27.36 1.12
C VAL A 115 51.24 -27.81 -0.23
N ALA A 116 50.46 -27.78 -1.31
CA ALA A 116 50.93 -28.15 -2.63
C ALA A 116 52.07 -27.23 -3.11
N SER A 117 51.95 -25.92 -2.88
CA SER A 117 52.98 -24.93 -3.19
C SER A 117 54.27 -25.19 -2.43
N THR A 118 54.20 -25.43 -1.11
CA THR A 118 55.37 -25.78 -0.29
C THR A 118 56.05 -27.04 -0.80
N ARG A 119 55.28 -28.09 -1.13
CA ARG A 119 55.84 -29.34 -1.69
C ARG A 119 56.51 -29.13 -3.04
N TYR A 120 55.92 -28.29 -3.89
CA TYR A 120 56.51 -27.94 -5.18
C TYR A 120 57.84 -27.18 -5.00
N LEU A 121 57.87 -26.19 -4.09
CA LEU A 121 59.08 -25.45 -3.75
C LEU A 121 60.17 -26.36 -3.16
N GLU A 122 59.82 -27.27 -2.25
CA GLU A 122 60.72 -28.28 -1.69
C GLU A 122 61.32 -29.17 -2.79
N ALA A 123 60.48 -29.67 -3.71
CA ALA A 123 60.93 -30.48 -4.83
C ALA A 123 61.88 -29.70 -5.75
N ALA A 124 61.53 -28.46 -6.10
CA ALA A 124 62.37 -27.59 -6.90
C ALA A 124 63.73 -27.32 -6.22
N LEU A 125 63.73 -27.04 -4.91
CA LEU A 125 64.94 -26.80 -4.12
C LEU A 125 65.82 -28.05 -4.03
N ASN A 126 65.22 -29.22 -3.80
CA ASN A 126 65.93 -30.50 -3.78
C ASN A 126 66.55 -30.81 -5.14
N CYS A 127 65.81 -30.61 -6.24
CA CYS A 127 66.33 -30.74 -7.60
C CYS A 127 67.50 -29.78 -7.85
N ALA A 128 67.35 -28.49 -7.52
CA ALA A 128 68.42 -27.50 -7.67
C ALA A 128 69.67 -27.89 -6.85
N THR A 129 69.49 -28.36 -5.61
CA THR A 129 70.59 -28.83 -4.76
C THR A 129 71.26 -30.08 -5.32
N ALA A 130 70.49 -31.04 -5.83
CA ALA A 130 71.02 -32.22 -6.49
C ALA A 130 71.81 -31.86 -7.76
N SER A 131 71.28 -30.95 -8.57
CA SER A 131 71.97 -30.40 -9.75
C SER A 131 73.25 -29.65 -9.39
N MET A 132 73.27 -28.87 -8.31
CA MET A 132 74.49 -28.22 -7.81
C MET A 132 75.52 -29.24 -7.31
N LYS A 133 75.09 -30.23 -6.53
CA LYS A 133 75.96 -31.32 -6.05
C LYS A 133 76.56 -32.12 -7.20
N SER A 134 75.78 -32.45 -8.22
CA SER A 134 76.26 -33.18 -9.40
C SER A 134 77.25 -32.34 -10.22
N ALA A 135 76.97 -31.05 -10.43
CA ALA A 135 77.88 -30.12 -11.09
C ALA A 135 79.21 -29.97 -10.32
N TRP A 136 79.16 -29.85 -8.99
CA TRP A 136 80.35 -29.79 -8.13
C TRP A 136 81.18 -31.08 -8.18
N LYS A 137 80.53 -32.25 -8.15
CA LYS A 137 81.21 -33.56 -8.28
C LYS A 137 81.84 -33.73 -9.67
N GLY A 138 81.21 -33.22 -10.73
CA GLY A 138 81.76 -33.18 -12.08
C GLY A 138 83.00 -32.29 -12.21
N LEU A 139 83.06 -31.19 -11.45
CA LEU A 139 84.26 -30.34 -11.36
C LEU A 139 85.39 -31.01 -10.57
N SER A 140 85.08 -31.79 -9.53
CA SER A 140 86.06 -32.51 -8.70
C SER A 140 86.67 -33.75 -9.37
N SER A 141 86.11 -34.26 -10.48
CA SER A 141 86.54 -35.50 -11.14
C SER A 141 87.36 -35.26 -12.43
N LYS A 142 88.02 -34.11 -12.58
CA LYS A 142 89.05 -33.94 -13.62
C LYS A 142 90.33 -34.71 -13.27
N LYS A 143 90.30 -36.04 -13.36
CA LYS A 143 91.51 -36.81 -13.70
C LYS A 143 91.65 -36.74 -15.22
N VAL A 144 92.59 -35.91 -15.65
CA VAL A 144 93.00 -35.78 -17.05
C VAL A 144 93.87 -37.00 -17.37
N HIS A 145 93.49 -37.82 -18.34
CA HIS A 145 94.35 -38.87 -18.89
C HIS A 145 95.03 -38.29 -20.15
N PRO A 146 96.37 -38.22 -20.23
CA PRO A 146 97.06 -37.80 -21.44
C PRO A 146 97.11 -38.94 -22.47
N SER A 147 97.17 -38.51 -23.74
CA SER A 147 97.04 -39.29 -24.98
C SER A 147 97.99 -40.47 -25.14
#